data_AF-A0A349K0E6-F1
#
_entry.id   AF-A0A349K0E6-F1
#
_cell.length_a   1.000
_cell.length_b   1.000
_cell.length_c   1.000
_cell.angle_alpha   90.00
_cell.angle_beta   90.00
_cell.angle_gamma   90.00
#
_symmetry.space_group_name_H-M   'P 1'
#
loop_
_entity.id
_entity.type
_entity.pdbx_description
1 polymer ?
#
loop_
_entity_poly.entity_id
_entity_poly.type
_entity_poly.pdbx_seq_one_letter_code
_entity_poly.pdbx_strand_id
1 'polypeptide(L)' 'MISRWLGTNAPYQGTLQLQEEHVRQLQSGAASETVFLLEHAPVYTIGRTRDQSSLGDTSHL' A
#
# COMPACT_ATOMS: atom_id res chain seq x y z
N MET A 1 -0.56 -15.70 12.54
CA MET A 1 -0.13 -14.53 11.75
C MET A 1 0.74 -15.04 10.61
N ILE A 2 0.36 -14.73 9.37
CA ILE A 2 1.02 -15.20 8.14
C ILE A 2 1.87 -14.05 7.59
N SER A 3 3.09 -14.31 7.11
CA SER A 3 3.86 -13.34 6.33
C SER A 3 3.77 -13.68 4.84
N ARG A 4 3.61 -12.67 3.99
CA ARG A 4 3.53 -12.85 2.53
C ARG A 4 4.36 -11.79 1.81
N TRP A 5 5.38 -12.24 1.09
CA TRP A 5 6.17 -11.43 0.17
C TRP A 5 5.43 -11.25 -1.17
N LEU A 6 5.30 -10.02 -1.65
CA LEU A 6 4.62 -9.68 -2.91
C LEU A 6 5.58 -9.23 -4.02
N GLY A 7 6.88 -9.21 -3.75
CA GLY A 7 7.89 -8.83 -4.73
C GLY A 7 8.30 -7.35 -4.67
N THR A 8 9.09 -6.97 -5.66
CA THR A 8 9.58 -5.62 -5.86
C THR A 8 8.80 -4.91 -6.97
N ASN A 9 8.96 -3.59 -7.06
CA ASN A 9 8.32 -2.74 -8.08
C ASN A 9 6.77 -2.86 -8.10
N ALA A 10 6.16 -3.05 -6.93
CA ALA A 10 4.73 -3.27 -6.82
C ALA A 10 3.94 -1.95 -7.06
N PRO A 11 2.89 -1.97 -7.90
CA PRO A 11 2.08 -0.77 -8.15
C PRO A 11 1.28 -0.40 -6.91
N TYR A 12 1.50 0.80 -6.38
CA TYR A 12 0.91 1.25 -5.11
C TYR A 12 -0.62 1.07 -5.06
N GLN A 13 -1.33 1.49 -6.11
CA GLN A 13 -2.79 1.39 -6.15
C GLN A 13 -3.29 -0.06 -6.09
N GLY A 14 -2.65 -0.98 -6.81
CA GLY A 14 -3.04 -2.39 -6.81
C GLY A 14 -2.79 -3.04 -5.45
N THR A 15 -1.68 -2.70 -4.79
CA THR A 15 -1.37 -3.18 -3.44
C THR A 15 -2.24 -2.54 -2.35
N LEU A 16 -2.74 -1.31 -2.55
CA LEU A 16 -3.71 -0.70 -1.64
C LEU A 16 -5.05 -1.42 -1.71
N GLN A 17 -5.53 -1.71 -2.92
CA GLN A 17 -6.77 -2.48 -3.13
C GLN A 17 -6.68 -3.88 -2.52
N LEU A 18 -5.53 -4.55 -2.67
CA LEU A 18 -5.26 -5.83 -2.02
C LEU A 18 -5.41 -5.73 -0.48
N GLN A 19 -4.82 -4.70 0.13
CA GLN A 19 -4.91 -4.47 1.57
C GLN A 19 -6.35 -4.24 2.02
N GLU A 20 -7.09 -3.37 1.34
CA GLU A 20 -8.49 -3.06 1.65
C GLU A 20 -9.39 -4.30 1.53
N GLU A 21 -9.17 -5.11 0.51
CA GLU A 21 -9.88 -6.38 0.33
C GLU A 21 -9.55 -7.37 1.45
N HIS A 22 -8.26 -7.50 1.80
CA HIS A 22 -7.86 -8.39 2.90
C HIS A 22 -8.46 -7.96 4.23
N VAL A 23 -8.57 -6.65 4.50
CA VAL A 23 -9.26 -6.13 5.69
C VAL A 23 -10.74 -6.52 5.70
N ARG A 24 -11.44 -6.43 4.56
CA ARG A 24 -12.84 -6.90 4.47
C ARG A 24 -12.96 -8.39 4.78
N GLN A 25 -12.03 -9.21 4.29
CA GLN A 25 -12.01 -10.65 4.55
C GLN A 25 -11.66 -10.99 6.00
N LEU A 26 -10.80 -10.21 6.66
CA LEU A 26 -10.54 -10.33 8.10
C LEU A 26 -11.80 -10.04 8.91
N GLN A 27 -12.51 -8.97 8.58
CA GLN A 27 -13.76 -8.58 9.25
C GLN A 27 -14.86 -9.64 9.08
N SER A 28 -14.91 -10.33 7.94
CA SER A 28 -15.87 -11.41 7.71
C SER A 28 -15.42 -12.77 8.27
N GLY A 29 -14.23 -12.87 8.86
CA GLY A 29 -13.64 -14.13 9.33
C GLY A 29 -13.19 -15.07 8.20
N ALA A 30 -13.13 -14.59 6.96
CA ALA A 30 -12.74 -15.37 5.78
C ALA A 30 -11.22 -15.42 5.55
N ALA A 31 -10.46 -14.56 6.25
CA ALA A 31 -9.00 -14.51 6.16
C ALA A 31 -8.33 -14.56 7.53
N SER A 32 -7.03 -14.87 7.50
CA SER A 32 -6.15 -14.83 8.68
C SER A 32 -5.31 -13.55 8.70
N GLU A 33 -4.95 -13.10 9.90
CA GLU A 33 -4.01 -12.00 10.13
C GLU A 33 -2.74 -12.19 9.29
N THR A 34 -2.47 -11.22 8.41
CA THR A 34 -1.42 -11.30 7.39
C THR A 34 -0.58 -10.03 7.37
N VAL A 35 0.75 -10.20 7.31
CA VAL A 35 1.72 -9.13 7.08
C VAL A 35 2.18 -9.22 5.63
N PHE A 36 1.83 -8.21 4.81
CA PHE A 36 2.35 -8.08 3.46
C PHE A 36 3.72 -7.38 3.47
N LEU A 37 4.68 -7.97 2.78
CA LEU A 37 6.03 -7.46 2.61
C LEU A 37 6.23 -7.18 1.12
N LEU A 38 6.70 -5.99 0.74
CA LEU A 38 6.85 -5.58 -0.66
C LEU A 38 7.75 -4.35 -0.79
N GLU A 39 8.21 -4.08 -2.01
CA GLU A 39 8.79 -2.80 -2.41
C GLU A 39 7.95 -2.19 -3.54
N HIS A 40 7.60 -0.91 -3.45
CA HIS A 40 6.82 -0.24 -4.48
C HIS A 40 7.67 0.22 -5.67
N ALA A 41 7.02 0.38 -6.83
CA ALA A 41 7.52 1.28 -7.87
C ALA A 41 7.63 2.71 -7.30
N PRO A 42 8.45 3.62 -7.89
CA PRO A 42 8.54 5.00 -7.44
C PRO A 42 7.15 5.65 -7.28
N VAL A 43 6.85 6.14 -6.08
CA VAL A 43 5.53 6.67 -5.75
C VAL A 43 5.66 7.76 -4.68
N TYR A 44 4.97 8.88 -4.89
CA TYR A 44 4.67 9.84 -3.85
C TYR A 44 3.32 9.48 -3.22
N THR A 45 3.27 9.41 -1.90
CA THR A 45 2.02 9.23 -1.16
C THR A 45 1.78 10.45 -0.30
N ILE A 46 0.53 10.87 -0.20
CA ILE A 46 0.13 12.01 0.61
C ILE A 46 -0.90 11.52 1.62
N GLY A 47 -0.56 11.67 2.90
CA GLY A 47 -1.42 11.26 3.99
C GLY A 47 -2.64 12.17 4.19
N ARG A 48 -3.30 11.99 5.34
CA ARG A 48 -4.59 12.64 5.64
C ARG A 48 -4.58 14.17 5.52
N THR A 49 -3.52 14.82 6.00
CA THR A 49 -3.46 16.29 6.08
C THR A 49 -3.29 16.96 4.73
N ARG A 50 -3.09 16.17 3.64
CA ARG A 50 -2.84 16.66 2.28
C ARG A 50 -1.77 17.75 2.19
N ASP A 51 -0.83 17.71 3.13
CA ASP A 51 0.30 18.62 3.16
C ASP A 51 1.27 18.25 2.04
N GLN A 52 1.60 19.24 1.21
CA GLN A 52 2.49 19.12 0.07
C GLN A 52 3.83 19.80 0.32
N SER A 53 4.07 20.34 1.52
CA SER A 53 5.33 21.00 1.87
C SER A 53 6.57 20.10 1.75
N SER A 54 6.36 18.78 1.78
CA SER A 54 7.39 17.75 1.59
C SER A 54 7.62 17.34 0.13
N LEU A 55 6.77 17.80 -0.80
CA LEU A 55 7.01 17.59 -2.22
C LEU A 55 8.15 18.51 -2.67
N GLY A 56 9.18 17.92 -3.27
CA GLY A 56 10.21 18.67 -3.97
C GLY A 56 9.68 19.27 -5.28
N ASP A 57 10.58 19.72 -6.15
CA ASP A 57 10.18 20.11 -7.50
C ASP A 57 9.66 18.88 -8.26
N THR A 58 8.34 18.88 -8.50
CA THR A 58 7.61 17.80 -9.18
C THR A 58 7.30 18.12 -10.63
N SER A 59 7.81 19.24 -11.16
CA SER A 59 7.55 19.68 -12.54
C SER A 59 8.03 18.71 -13.63
N HIS A 60 8.81 17.69 -13.25
CA HIS A 60 9.33 16.65 -14.13
C HIS A 60 8.58 15.30 -14.04
N LEU A 61 7.55 15.19 -13.19
CA LEU A 61 6.67 14.03 -13.06
C LEU A 61 5.46 14.16 -13.99
#